data_AF-A0A949I9P1-F1
#
_entry.id   AF-A0A949I9P1-F1
#
_cell.length_a   1.000
_cell.length_b   1.000
_cell.length_c   1.000
_cell.angle_alpha   90.00
_cell.angle_beta   90.00
_cell.angle_gamma   90.00
#
_symmetry.space_group_name_H-M   'P 1'
#
loop_
_entity.id
_entity.type
_entity.pdbx_description
1 polymer ?
#
loop_
_entity_poly.entity_id
_entity_poly.type
_entity_poly.pdbx_seq_one_letter_code
_entity_poly.pdbx_strand_id
1 'polypeptide(L)'
;MDQSQIRNFSIIAHIDHGKSTLADRLIQRCGGLSDREMSEQVLDSMDLEKERGITIKAQTAALRYTARDGQIYQLNLIDTPGHVDFSYEVSRSLSACEGALLVVDASQGVEAQTVANCYTAIDLGVEVVPVLNKMDLPQADPEGAKAEIEDVVGIDATHAIAASAKTGEGVDDILEAVVARIPAPRGKRDAPLKALIIDSWFDNYVGVVMLVRVVDGVLRARDKVLLMATGASYAAEQLGVFTPKSQPRDELAAGEVGFVIAGIKELKAARVGDTLTHAGKPAPAPLPGFKEIQPQVFAGL
;
A
#
# COMPACT_ATOMS: atom_id res chain seq x y z
N MET A 1 -18.50 -2.22 7.42
CA MET A 1 -18.24 -0.82 7.00
C MET A 1 -18.73 -0.70 5.57
N ASP A 2 -19.20 0.47 5.14
CA ASP A 2 -19.59 0.65 3.73
C ASP A 2 -18.32 0.76 2.86
N GLN A 3 -18.34 0.13 1.69
CA GLN A 3 -17.24 0.17 0.73
C GLN A 3 -16.93 1.60 0.28
N SER A 4 -17.95 2.46 0.27
CA SER A 4 -17.82 3.91 -0.03
C SER A 4 -16.91 4.67 0.94
N GLN A 5 -16.68 4.11 2.14
CA GLN A 5 -15.84 4.69 3.20
C GLN A 5 -14.42 4.11 3.24
N ILE A 6 -14.05 3.25 2.28
CA ILE A 6 -12.71 2.69 2.19
C ILE A 6 -11.87 3.52 1.21
N ARG A 7 -10.60 3.76 1.52
CA ARG A 7 -9.59 4.33 0.61
C ARG A 7 -8.34 3.47 0.67
N ASN A 8 -7.94 2.91 -0.47
CA ASN A 8 -6.67 2.19 -0.59
C ASN A 8 -5.69 3.11 -1.30
N PHE A 9 -4.57 3.40 -0.64
CA PHE A 9 -3.56 4.29 -1.22
C PHE A 9 -2.15 3.89 -0.83
N SER A 10 -1.20 4.29 -1.67
CA SER A 10 0.24 4.10 -1.43
C SER A 10 0.99 5.42 -1.41
N ILE A 11 2.25 5.42 -0.98
CA ILE A 11 3.10 6.61 -0.96
C ILE A 11 4.26 6.42 -1.91
N ILE A 12 4.28 7.16 -3.01
CA ILE A 12 5.36 7.18 -3.99
C ILE A 12 6.30 8.32 -3.64
N ALA A 13 7.59 8.03 -3.46
CA ALA A 13 8.60 9.05 -3.23
C ALA A 13 9.98 8.55 -3.70
N HIS A 14 10.88 9.49 -3.98
CA HIS A 14 12.31 9.17 -4.06
C HIS A 14 12.89 8.84 -2.68
N ILE A 15 14.09 8.25 -2.68
CA ILE A 15 14.86 8.01 -1.46
C ILE A 15 15.06 9.34 -0.73
N ASP A 16 14.98 9.30 0.60
CA ASP A 16 15.11 10.47 1.49
C ASP A 16 14.07 11.59 1.32
N HIS A 17 13.06 11.47 0.44
CA HIS A 17 11.97 12.44 0.34
C HIS A 17 10.98 12.36 1.52
N GLY A 18 11.20 11.45 2.47
CA GLY A 18 10.45 11.37 3.74
C GLY A 18 9.18 10.52 3.70
N LYS A 19 9.14 9.51 2.81
CA LYS A 19 8.04 8.52 2.70
C LYS A 19 7.72 7.83 4.03
N SER A 20 8.69 7.17 4.65
CA SER A 20 8.48 6.43 5.91
C SER A 20 8.08 7.36 7.05
N THR A 21 8.73 8.52 7.15
CA THR A 21 8.38 9.54 8.17
C THR A 21 6.94 10.04 8.00
N LEU A 22 6.50 10.27 6.76
CA LEU A 22 5.13 10.69 6.49
C LEU A 22 4.14 9.58 6.82
N ALA A 23 4.45 8.33 6.44
CA ALA A 23 3.65 7.16 6.74
C ALA A 23 3.43 7.01 8.26
N ASP A 24 4.50 7.08 9.05
CA ASP A 24 4.44 7.05 10.52
C ASP A 24 3.55 8.17 11.07
N ARG A 25 3.65 9.38 10.50
CA ARG A 25 2.84 10.53 10.94
C ARG A 25 1.34 10.33 10.64
N LEU A 26 1.00 9.76 9.49
CA LEU A 26 -0.38 9.41 9.12
C LEU A 26 -0.94 8.35 10.08
N ILE A 27 -0.14 7.34 10.42
CA ILE A 27 -0.50 6.29 11.38
C ILE A 27 -0.77 6.88 12.77
N GLN A 28 0.14 7.73 13.26
CA GLN A 28 -0.02 8.41 14.55
C GLN A 28 -1.31 9.23 14.58
N ARG A 29 -1.57 10.00 13.51
CA ARG A 29 -2.75 10.87 13.44
C ARG A 29 -4.07 10.08 13.46
N CYS A 30 -4.09 8.90 12.86
CA CYS A 30 -5.25 8.01 12.87
C CYS A 30 -5.37 7.15 14.14
N GLY A 31 -4.54 7.40 15.16
CA GLY A 31 -4.58 6.68 16.44
C GLY A 31 -4.03 5.25 16.36
N GLY A 32 -3.24 4.92 15.34
CA GLY A 32 -2.63 3.60 15.17
C GLY A 32 -1.47 3.31 16.13
N LEU A 33 -0.89 4.35 16.74
CA LEU A 33 0.27 4.27 17.63
C LEU A 33 0.18 5.32 18.74
N SER A 34 0.62 4.96 19.95
CA SER A 34 0.86 5.91 21.04
C SER A 34 2.17 6.68 20.82
N ASP A 35 2.31 7.88 21.40
CA ASP A 35 3.54 8.71 21.27
C ASP A 35 4.82 7.97 21.69
N ARG A 36 4.68 6.92 22.52
CA ARG A 36 5.79 6.08 22.99
C ARG A 36 6.22 5.01 21.99
N GLU A 37 5.35 4.66 21.04
CA GLU A 37 5.64 3.69 19.97
C GLU A 37 6.32 4.35 18.75
N MET A 38 6.46 5.68 18.73
CA MET A 38 7.07 6.45 17.63
C MET A 38 8.60 6.55 17.66
N SER A 39 9.27 6.04 18.69
CA SER A 39 10.72 6.27 18.86
C SER A 39 11.59 5.56 17.81
N GLU A 40 11.01 4.68 17.00
CA GLU A 40 11.64 3.97 15.89
C GLU A 40 10.64 3.95 14.72
N GLN A 41 11.12 4.12 13.47
CA GLN A 41 10.26 4.03 12.28
C GLN A 41 9.47 2.72 12.32
N VAL A 42 8.14 2.79 12.44
CA VAL A 42 7.34 1.64 12.90
C VAL A 42 7.03 0.66 11.77
N LEU A 43 7.07 1.15 10.54
CA LEU A 43 6.90 0.33 9.34
C LEU A 43 8.18 -0.38 8.91
N ASP A 44 9.36 0.10 9.31
CA ASP A 44 10.62 -0.55 8.96
C ASP A 44 10.89 -1.70 9.94
N SER A 45 10.30 -2.86 9.65
CA SER A 45 10.34 -4.03 10.53
C SER A 45 11.63 -4.83 10.46
N MET A 46 12.39 -4.74 9.37
CA MET A 46 13.62 -5.50 9.20
C MET A 46 14.82 -4.72 9.75
N ASP A 47 15.73 -5.40 10.45
CA ASP A 47 16.96 -4.77 10.98
C ASP A 47 17.78 -4.08 9.86
N LEU A 48 17.76 -4.65 8.65
CA LEU A 48 18.43 -4.09 7.48
C LEU A 48 17.75 -2.82 6.93
N GLU A 49 16.42 -2.71 7.05
CA GLU A 49 15.67 -1.49 6.71
C GLU A 49 16.06 -0.36 7.66
N LYS A 50 16.10 -0.67 8.97
CA LYS A 50 16.52 0.28 10.02
C LYS A 50 17.98 0.68 9.89
N GLU A 51 18.88 -0.25 9.57
CA GLU A 51 20.31 0.02 9.41
C GLU A 51 20.60 0.93 8.19
N ARG A 52 19.83 0.77 7.11
CA ARG A 52 20.06 1.49 5.85
C ARG A 52 19.11 2.68 5.61
N GLY A 53 18.10 2.88 6.46
CA GLY A 53 17.11 3.94 6.30
C GLY A 53 16.24 3.81 5.06
N ILE A 54 16.06 2.59 4.53
CA ILE A 54 15.27 2.32 3.32
C ILE A 54 14.14 1.34 3.61
N THR A 55 12.99 1.54 2.96
CA THR A 55 11.93 0.53 2.93
C THR A 55 12.27 -0.53 1.89
N ILE A 56 12.43 -1.77 2.34
CA ILE A 56 12.75 -2.93 1.51
C ILE A 56 11.48 -3.73 1.20
N LYS A 57 10.49 -3.75 2.10
CA LYS A 57 9.22 -4.46 1.90
C LYS A 57 7.99 -3.57 2.09
N ALA A 58 6.95 -3.87 1.30
CA ALA A 58 5.68 -3.20 1.44
C ALA A 58 4.99 -3.55 2.77
N GLN A 59 4.83 -2.55 3.63
CA GLN A 59 4.07 -2.67 4.87
C GLN A 59 2.68 -2.07 4.70
N THR A 60 1.67 -2.68 5.33
CA THR A 60 0.29 -2.20 5.25
C THR A 60 -0.25 -1.80 6.61
N ALA A 61 -0.99 -0.70 6.63
CA ALA A 61 -1.66 -0.18 7.81
C ALA A 61 -3.11 0.19 7.47
N ALA A 62 -4.06 -0.54 8.06
CA ALA A 62 -5.47 -0.22 8.08
C ALA A 62 -5.72 0.81 9.20
N LEU A 63 -5.96 2.04 8.80
CA LEU A 63 -6.14 3.19 9.67
C LEU A 63 -7.63 3.58 9.72
N ARG A 64 -8.06 4.13 10.86
CA ARG A 64 -9.38 4.72 11.01
C ARG A 64 -9.23 6.23 11.16
N TYR A 65 -9.83 6.97 10.24
CA TYR A 65 -9.79 8.42 10.24
C TYR A 65 -11.21 8.97 10.36
N THR A 66 -11.42 9.93 11.26
CA THR A 66 -12.67 10.69 11.32
C THR A 66 -12.46 11.96 10.52
N ALA A 67 -13.07 12.05 9.35
CA ALA A 67 -12.92 13.19 8.46
C ALA A 67 -13.69 14.41 8.97
N ARG A 68 -13.42 15.58 8.39
CA ARG A 68 -14.07 16.85 8.76
C ARG A 68 -15.59 16.84 8.53
N ASP A 69 -16.10 15.95 7.69
CA ASP A 69 -17.54 15.72 7.48
C ASP A 69 -18.21 14.91 8.61
N GLY A 70 -17.42 14.45 9.59
CA GLY A 70 -17.88 13.65 10.73
C GLY A 70 -18.01 12.15 10.45
N GLN A 71 -17.72 11.68 9.24
CA GLN A 71 -17.76 10.28 8.87
C GLN A 71 -16.42 9.59 9.19
N ILE A 72 -16.50 8.28 9.47
CA ILE A 72 -15.32 7.46 9.71
C ILE A 72 -14.94 6.73 8.42
N TYR A 73 -13.71 6.96 7.96
CA TYR A 73 -13.12 6.32 6.80
C TYR A 73 -12.09 5.26 7.24
N GLN A 74 -12.06 4.15 6.51
CA GLN A 74 -10.98 3.17 6.61
C GLN A 74 -9.95 3.48 5.53
N LEU A 75 -8.76 3.89 5.96
CA LEU A 75 -7.66 4.25 5.09
C LEU A 75 -6.63 3.11 5.13
N ASN A 76 -6.52 2.35 4.05
CA ASN A 76 -5.52 1.30 3.93
C ASN A 76 -4.29 1.89 3.23
N LEU A 77 -3.25 2.14 4.02
CA LEU A 77 -1.95 2.58 3.55
C LEU A 77 -1.13 1.37 3.13
N ILE A 78 -0.58 1.38 1.91
CA ILE A 78 0.38 0.41 1.40
C ILE A 78 1.69 1.14 1.14
N ASP A 79 2.70 0.93 1.98
CA ASP A 79 3.99 1.56 1.77
C ASP A 79 4.73 0.89 0.60
N THR A 80 5.19 1.67 -0.38
CA THR A 80 5.90 1.15 -1.57
C THR A 80 7.41 1.37 -1.40
N PRO A 81 8.28 0.43 -1.80
CA PRO A 81 9.73 0.69 -1.83
C PRO A 81 10.06 1.91 -2.72
N GLY A 82 11.04 2.73 -2.31
CA GLY A 82 11.46 3.91 -3.08
C GLY A 82 12.54 3.62 -4.13
N HIS A 83 13.18 2.45 -4.07
CA HIS A 83 14.37 2.13 -4.88
C HIS A 83 14.00 1.42 -6.20
N VAL A 84 14.73 1.73 -7.27
CA VAL A 84 14.50 1.22 -8.65
C VAL A 84 14.55 -0.30 -8.77
N ASP A 85 15.42 -0.93 -7.99
CA ASP A 85 15.57 -2.40 -7.94
C ASP A 85 14.29 -3.13 -7.48
N PHE A 86 13.36 -2.41 -6.85
CA PHE A 86 12.08 -2.93 -6.36
C PHE A 86 10.88 -2.42 -7.18
N SER A 87 11.09 -1.99 -8.42
CA SER A 87 10.01 -1.56 -9.34
C SER A 87 8.83 -2.54 -9.44
N TYR A 88 9.09 -3.85 -9.34
CA TYR A 88 8.04 -4.87 -9.30
C TYR A 88 7.19 -4.82 -8.02
N GLU A 89 7.81 -4.57 -6.86
CA GLU A 89 7.07 -4.33 -5.61
C GLU A 89 6.21 -3.08 -5.69
N VAL A 90 6.77 -2.00 -6.27
CA VAL A 90 6.03 -0.75 -6.47
C VAL A 90 4.79 -0.97 -7.34
N SER A 91 4.94 -1.62 -8.50
CA SER A 91 3.81 -1.89 -9.40
C SER A 91 2.73 -2.76 -8.74
N ARG A 92 3.13 -3.78 -7.96
CA ARG A 92 2.18 -4.63 -7.22
C ARG A 92 1.40 -3.86 -6.17
N SER A 93 2.08 -3.09 -5.34
CA SER A 93 1.44 -2.25 -4.32
C SER A 93 0.52 -1.22 -4.95
N LEU A 94 0.92 -0.58 -6.05
CA LEU A 94 0.07 0.35 -6.79
C LEU A 94 -1.17 -0.33 -7.39
N SER A 95 -1.04 -1.55 -7.91
CA SER A 95 -2.18 -2.33 -8.43
C SER A 95 -3.22 -2.66 -7.35
N ALA A 96 -2.82 -2.60 -6.08
CA ALA A 96 -3.70 -2.80 -4.92
C ALA A 96 -4.35 -1.51 -4.41
N CYS A 97 -4.08 -0.36 -5.03
CA CYS A 97 -4.57 0.95 -4.61
C CYS A 97 -5.53 1.59 -5.61
N GLU A 98 -6.34 2.51 -5.12
CA GLU A 98 -7.15 3.44 -5.91
C GLU A 98 -6.45 4.78 -6.11
N GLY A 99 -5.53 5.13 -5.21
CA GLY A 99 -4.75 6.36 -5.31
C GLY A 99 -3.34 6.23 -4.77
N ALA A 100 -2.53 7.24 -5.00
CA ALA A 100 -1.16 7.32 -4.50
C ALA A 100 -0.83 8.76 -4.10
N LEU A 101 -0.12 8.92 -2.99
CA LEU A 101 0.48 10.18 -2.58
C LEU A 101 1.84 10.30 -3.27
N LEU A 102 2.01 11.32 -4.11
CA LEU A 102 3.30 11.64 -4.73
C LEU A 102 4.04 12.61 -3.83
N VAL A 103 4.98 12.09 -3.04
CA VAL A 103 5.76 12.86 -2.08
C VAL A 103 7.04 13.37 -2.74
N VAL A 104 7.13 14.68 -2.88
CA VAL A 104 8.26 15.40 -3.45
C VAL A 104 8.89 16.26 -2.36
N ASP A 105 10.20 16.18 -2.21
CA ASP A 105 10.93 17.08 -1.31
C ASP A 105 10.94 18.49 -1.92
N ALA A 106 10.32 19.45 -1.23
CA ALA A 106 10.22 20.83 -1.70
C ALA A 106 11.60 21.50 -1.85
N SER A 107 12.67 20.95 -1.27
CA SER A 107 14.03 21.48 -1.40
C SER A 107 14.87 20.85 -2.50
N GLN A 108 14.47 19.68 -3.01
CA GLN A 108 15.22 18.94 -4.03
C GLN A 108 14.49 18.89 -5.36
N GLY A 109 13.16 18.93 -5.36
CA GLY A 109 12.35 18.83 -6.56
C GLY A 109 12.12 17.38 -7.00
N VAL A 110 11.83 17.20 -8.28
CA VAL A 110 11.43 15.91 -8.87
C VAL A 110 12.64 15.10 -9.30
N GLU A 111 12.83 13.95 -8.66
CA GLU A 111 13.89 13.00 -8.98
C GLU A 111 13.43 11.88 -9.93
N ALA A 112 14.37 11.29 -10.67
CA ALA A 112 14.07 10.31 -11.73
C ALA A 112 13.26 9.09 -11.26
N GLN A 113 13.44 8.66 -10.00
CA GLN A 113 12.70 7.51 -9.44
C GLN A 113 11.23 7.86 -9.16
N THR A 114 10.97 9.09 -8.71
CA THR A 114 9.62 9.62 -8.51
C THR A 114 8.85 9.59 -9.82
N VAL A 115 9.51 9.99 -10.91
CA VAL A 115 8.94 9.99 -12.27
C VAL A 115 8.56 8.57 -12.72
N ALA A 116 9.48 7.60 -12.62
CA ALA A 116 9.23 6.23 -13.08
C ALA A 116 8.07 5.55 -12.33
N ASN A 117 8.02 5.72 -11.01
CA ASN A 117 6.95 5.16 -10.19
C ASN A 117 5.62 5.87 -10.44
N CYS A 118 5.65 7.18 -10.72
CA CYS A 118 4.45 7.93 -11.03
C CYS A 118 3.84 7.53 -12.38
N TYR A 119 4.65 7.33 -13.42
CA TYR A 119 4.15 6.78 -14.69
C TYR A 119 3.49 5.42 -14.51
N THR A 120 4.08 4.55 -13.67
CA THR A 120 3.47 3.25 -13.34
C THR A 120 2.09 3.42 -12.68
N ALA A 121 1.94 4.42 -11.79
CA ALA A 121 0.66 4.71 -11.16
C ALA A 121 -0.39 5.19 -12.17
N ILE A 122 -0.01 6.10 -13.08
CA ILE A 122 -0.86 6.62 -14.15
C ILE A 122 -1.30 5.49 -15.10
N ASP A 123 -0.38 4.63 -15.52
CA ASP A 123 -0.66 3.49 -16.40
C ASP A 123 -1.65 2.49 -15.77
N LEU A 124 -1.62 2.37 -14.43
CA LEU A 124 -2.55 1.55 -13.66
C LEU A 124 -3.89 2.26 -13.37
N GLY A 125 -4.05 3.53 -13.77
CA GLY A 125 -5.24 4.33 -13.53
C GLY A 125 -5.43 4.72 -12.06
N VAL A 126 -4.32 4.79 -11.30
CA VAL A 126 -4.30 5.19 -9.89
C VAL A 126 -4.35 6.71 -9.79
N GLU A 127 -5.24 7.25 -8.96
CA GLU A 127 -5.36 8.70 -8.74
C GLU A 127 -4.14 9.23 -7.97
N VAL A 128 -3.39 10.18 -8.53
CA VAL A 128 -2.16 10.68 -7.91
C VAL A 128 -2.39 12.03 -7.25
N VAL A 129 -2.09 12.14 -5.95
CA VAL A 129 -2.21 13.37 -5.17
C VAL A 129 -0.83 13.90 -4.82
N PRO A 130 -0.41 15.06 -5.35
CA PRO A 130 0.91 15.63 -5.06
C PRO A 130 1.01 16.22 -3.65
N VAL A 131 2.09 15.89 -2.96
CA VAL A 131 2.43 16.35 -1.61
C VAL A 131 3.87 16.88 -1.62
N LEU A 132 4.02 18.14 -1.22
CA LEU A 132 5.32 18.81 -1.08
C LEU A 132 5.77 18.66 0.37
N ASN A 133 6.77 17.83 0.60
CA ASN A 133 7.29 17.51 1.93
C ASN A 133 8.51 18.38 2.29
N LYS A 134 8.91 18.35 3.56
CA LYS A 134 10.04 19.09 4.14
C LYS A 134 9.92 20.62 4.04
N MET A 135 8.69 21.13 4.14
CA MET A 135 8.40 22.56 4.22
C MET A 135 9.00 23.25 5.46
N ASP A 136 9.51 22.48 6.44
CA ASP A 136 10.24 23.01 7.59
C ASP A 136 11.66 23.49 7.25
N LEU A 137 12.19 23.13 6.08
CA LEU A 137 13.53 23.50 5.65
C LEU A 137 13.55 24.92 5.07
N PRO A 138 14.53 25.77 5.43
CA PRO A 138 14.60 27.15 4.94
C PRO A 138 14.86 27.25 3.43
N GLN A 139 15.38 26.19 2.82
CA GLN A 139 15.62 26.09 1.38
C GLN A 139 14.45 25.48 0.59
N ALA A 140 13.29 25.22 1.23
CA ALA A 140 12.14 24.68 0.53
C ALA A 140 11.61 25.68 -0.51
N ASP A 141 11.48 25.22 -1.76
CA ASP A 141 10.92 25.96 -2.89
C ASP A 141 9.65 25.26 -3.40
N PRO A 142 8.48 25.53 -2.79
CA PRO A 142 7.24 24.87 -3.16
C PRO A 142 6.78 25.22 -4.58
N GLU A 143 7.09 26.42 -5.08
CA GLU A 143 6.64 26.84 -6.41
C GLU A 143 7.52 26.21 -7.50
N GLY A 144 8.83 26.13 -7.28
CA GLY A 144 9.73 25.37 -8.15
C GLY A 144 9.35 23.89 -8.21
N ALA A 145 9.11 23.26 -7.06
CA ALA A 145 8.71 21.85 -7.00
C ALA A 145 7.37 21.58 -7.71
N LYS A 146 6.37 22.48 -7.62
CA LYS A 146 5.12 22.36 -8.38
C LYS A 146 5.35 22.43 -9.89
N ALA A 147 6.13 23.40 -10.33
CA ALA A 147 6.46 23.56 -11.75
C ALA A 147 7.15 22.30 -12.29
N GLU A 148 8.09 21.72 -11.54
CA GLU A 148 8.73 20.48 -11.95
C GLU A 148 7.79 19.28 -11.99
N ILE A 149 6.83 19.17 -11.05
CA ILE A 149 5.81 18.11 -11.10
C ILE A 149 4.97 18.25 -12.38
N GLU A 150 4.56 19.47 -12.72
CA GLU A 150 3.78 19.74 -13.94
C GLU A 150 4.58 19.48 -15.22
N ASP A 151 5.83 19.96 -15.28
CA ASP A 151 6.67 19.88 -16.48
C ASP A 151 7.25 18.48 -16.72
N VAL A 152 7.65 17.77 -15.66
CA VAL A 152 8.37 16.49 -15.77
C VAL A 152 7.43 15.29 -15.62
N VAL A 153 6.51 15.35 -14.67
CA VAL A 153 5.59 14.25 -14.37
C VAL A 153 4.29 14.38 -15.17
N GLY A 154 3.85 15.60 -15.48
CA GLY A 154 2.62 15.86 -16.23
C GLY A 154 1.35 15.76 -15.38
N ILE A 155 1.46 16.04 -14.07
CA ILE A 155 0.32 16.04 -13.14
C ILE A 155 0.04 17.48 -12.68
N ASP A 156 -1.24 17.84 -12.59
CA ASP A 156 -1.66 19.13 -12.02
C ASP A 156 -1.22 19.26 -10.55
N ALA A 157 -0.29 20.16 -10.30
CA ALA A 157 0.27 20.45 -8.98
C ALA A 157 -0.30 21.73 -8.36
N THR A 158 -1.28 22.38 -9.01
CA THR A 158 -1.92 23.62 -8.53
C THR A 158 -2.43 23.47 -7.10
N HIS A 159 -2.98 22.30 -6.78
CA HIS A 159 -3.52 21.97 -5.46
C HIS A 159 -2.65 20.95 -4.70
N ALA A 160 -1.34 20.98 -4.94
CA ALA A 160 -0.36 20.20 -4.17
C ALA A 160 -0.37 20.63 -2.70
N ILE A 161 -0.29 19.64 -1.81
CA ILE A 161 -0.42 19.85 -0.37
C ILE A 161 0.95 20.10 0.22
N ALA A 162 1.16 21.28 0.79
CA ALA A 162 2.37 21.60 1.53
C ALA A 162 2.33 20.91 2.90
N ALA A 163 3.38 20.15 3.21
CA ALA A 163 3.47 19.38 4.44
C ALA A 163 4.91 19.29 4.96
N SER A 164 5.04 18.98 6.24
CA SER A 164 6.28 18.52 6.82
C SER A 164 6.01 17.28 7.66
N ALA A 165 6.50 16.14 7.18
CA ALA A 165 6.44 14.87 7.90
C ALA A 165 7.13 14.97 9.28
N LYS A 166 8.13 15.85 9.42
CA LYS A 166 8.91 16.05 10.65
C LYS A 166 8.14 16.83 11.71
N THR A 167 7.46 17.92 11.33
CA THR A 167 6.68 18.75 12.28
C THR A 167 5.24 18.25 12.43
N GLY A 168 4.73 17.53 11.42
CA GLY A 168 3.34 17.12 11.30
C GLY A 168 2.44 18.16 10.63
N GLU A 169 2.99 19.26 10.12
CA GLU A 169 2.25 20.24 9.33
C GLU A 169 1.69 19.61 8.05
N GLY A 170 0.45 19.95 7.68
CA GLY A 170 -0.20 19.47 6.46
C GLY A 170 -0.73 18.04 6.51
N VAL A 171 -0.45 17.24 7.55
CA VAL A 171 -0.88 15.84 7.66
C VAL A 171 -2.40 15.69 7.62
N ASP A 172 -3.12 16.60 8.29
CA ASP A 172 -4.59 16.60 8.25
C ASP A 172 -5.13 16.93 6.86
N ASP A 173 -4.49 17.86 6.15
CA ASP A 173 -4.91 18.21 4.79
C ASP A 173 -4.62 17.07 3.80
N ILE A 174 -3.55 16.31 4.01
CA ILE A 174 -3.27 15.06 3.27
C ILE A 174 -4.38 14.03 3.50
N LEU A 175 -4.77 13.78 4.75
CA LEU A 175 -5.84 12.82 5.08
C LEU A 175 -7.18 13.23 4.47
N GLU A 176 -7.51 14.52 4.52
CA GLU A 176 -8.72 15.06 3.89
C GLU A 176 -8.68 14.94 2.36
N ALA A 177 -7.53 15.20 1.75
CA ALA A 177 -7.37 15.02 0.30
C ALA A 177 -7.45 13.55 -0.11
N VAL A 178 -6.93 12.62 0.69
CA VAL A 178 -7.11 11.17 0.49
C VAL A 178 -8.60 10.82 0.51
N VAL A 179 -9.37 11.33 1.46
CA VAL A 179 -10.81 11.06 1.54
C VAL A 179 -11.56 11.66 0.34
N ALA A 180 -11.21 12.89 -0.06
CA ALA A 180 -11.93 13.66 -1.06
C ALA A 180 -11.58 13.32 -2.51
N ARG A 181 -10.30 13.03 -2.81
CA ARG A 181 -9.78 12.85 -4.17
C ARG A 181 -9.65 11.39 -4.57
N ILE A 182 -9.20 10.52 -3.65
CA ILE A 182 -9.01 9.10 -3.96
C ILE A 182 -10.38 8.41 -4.02
N PRO A 183 -10.70 7.65 -5.07
CA PRO A 183 -11.99 6.98 -5.16
C PRO A 183 -12.08 5.80 -4.18
N ALA A 184 -13.30 5.41 -3.84
CA ALA A 184 -13.55 4.17 -3.12
C ALA A 184 -13.21 2.95 -4.00
N PRO A 185 -12.74 1.83 -3.41
CA PRO A 185 -12.48 0.62 -4.16
C PRO A 185 -13.73 0.13 -4.88
N ARG A 186 -13.52 -0.44 -6.07
CA ARG A 186 -14.57 -1.11 -6.84
C ARG A 186 -14.61 -2.60 -6.51
N GLY A 187 -15.80 -3.19 -6.55
CA GLY A 187 -15.99 -4.59 -6.23
C GLY A 187 -17.42 -4.90 -5.80
N LYS A 188 -17.82 -6.17 -5.85
CA LYS A 188 -19.15 -6.60 -5.38
C LYS A 188 -19.01 -7.68 -4.31
N ARG A 189 -19.61 -7.46 -3.13
CA ARG A 189 -19.59 -8.44 -2.02
C ARG A 189 -20.23 -9.79 -2.39
N ASP A 190 -21.23 -9.78 -3.27
CA ASP A 190 -21.95 -11.02 -3.67
C ASP A 190 -21.33 -11.74 -4.88
N ALA A 191 -20.27 -11.16 -5.48
CA ALA A 191 -19.56 -11.79 -6.58
C ALA A 191 -18.68 -12.97 -6.08
N PRO A 192 -18.28 -13.89 -6.98
CA PRO A 192 -17.28 -14.91 -6.64
C PRO A 192 -16.01 -14.26 -6.08
N LEU A 193 -15.43 -14.86 -5.04
CA LEU A 193 -14.24 -14.33 -4.38
C LEU A 193 -13.09 -14.16 -5.37
N LYS A 194 -12.54 -12.95 -5.44
CA LYS A 194 -11.26 -12.67 -6.08
C LYS A 194 -10.44 -11.83 -5.14
N ALA A 195 -9.41 -12.44 -4.56
CA ALA A 195 -8.43 -11.74 -3.74
C ALA A 195 -7.06 -11.79 -4.43
N LEU A 196 -6.45 -10.63 -4.65
CA LEU A 196 -5.11 -10.51 -5.20
C LEU A 196 -4.08 -10.70 -4.10
N ILE A 197 -3.11 -11.59 -4.28
CA ILE A 197 -1.94 -11.66 -3.39
C ILE A 197 -0.98 -10.52 -3.73
N ILE A 198 -0.89 -9.54 -2.84
CA ILE A 198 -0.05 -8.34 -2.99
C ILE A 198 1.39 -8.64 -2.59
N ASP A 199 1.56 -9.40 -1.51
CA ASP A 199 2.85 -9.88 -1.03
C ASP A 199 2.69 -11.19 -0.25
N SER A 200 3.80 -11.90 -0.04
CA SER A 200 3.86 -13.11 0.78
C SER A 200 5.21 -13.22 1.46
N TRP A 201 5.23 -13.59 2.74
CA TRP A 201 6.46 -13.86 3.48
C TRP A 201 6.31 -15.09 4.37
N PHE A 202 7.44 -15.62 4.82
CA PHE A 202 7.47 -16.72 5.77
C PHE A 202 7.59 -16.18 7.19
N ASP A 203 6.70 -16.63 8.06
CA ASP A 203 6.77 -16.44 9.51
C ASP A 203 7.09 -17.79 10.18
N ASN A 204 7.99 -17.76 11.16
CA ASN A 204 8.48 -18.98 11.81
C ASN A 204 7.42 -19.73 12.63
N TYR A 205 6.35 -19.07 13.05
CA TYR A 205 5.31 -19.63 13.90
C TYR A 205 4.06 -20.03 13.12
N VAL A 206 3.66 -19.20 12.15
CA VAL A 206 2.41 -19.40 11.41
C VAL A 206 2.59 -19.86 9.96
N GLY A 207 3.84 -19.97 9.48
CA GLY A 207 4.15 -20.35 8.12
C GLY A 207 4.03 -19.19 7.15
N VAL A 208 3.61 -19.47 5.90
CA VAL A 208 3.48 -18.40 4.89
C VAL A 208 2.26 -17.53 5.18
N VAL A 209 2.51 -16.24 5.37
CA VAL A 209 1.50 -15.19 5.48
C VAL A 209 1.35 -14.55 4.11
N MET A 210 0.11 -14.45 3.64
CA MET A 210 -0.23 -13.79 2.37
C MET A 210 -0.94 -12.48 2.66
N LEU A 211 -0.38 -11.37 2.20
CA LEU A 211 -1.08 -10.09 2.16
C LEU A 211 -1.98 -10.06 0.93
N VAL A 212 -3.27 -9.85 1.13
CA VAL A 212 -4.27 -9.91 0.08
C VAL A 212 -5.13 -8.65 0.02
N ARG A 213 -5.52 -8.29 -1.20
CA ARG A 213 -6.58 -7.33 -1.48
C ARG A 213 -7.80 -8.06 -2.00
N VAL A 214 -8.94 -7.97 -1.31
CA VAL A 214 -10.19 -8.54 -1.81
C VAL A 214 -10.78 -7.59 -2.84
N VAL A 215 -10.80 -7.99 -4.11
CA VAL A 215 -11.40 -7.20 -5.21
C VAL A 215 -12.90 -7.49 -5.31
N ASP A 216 -13.28 -8.76 -5.26
CA ASP A 216 -14.68 -9.20 -5.33
C ASP A 216 -14.95 -10.26 -4.27
N GLY A 217 -16.21 -10.33 -3.83
CA GLY A 217 -16.68 -11.34 -2.89
C GLY A 217 -16.34 -11.05 -1.43
N VAL A 218 -16.42 -12.11 -0.63
CA VAL A 218 -16.08 -12.12 0.80
C VAL A 218 -15.28 -13.39 1.08
N LEU A 219 -14.18 -13.25 1.81
CA LEU A 219 -13.35 -14.33 2.33
C LEU A 219 -13.58 -14.44 3.84
N ARG A 220 -13.94 -15.62 4.34
CA ARG A 220 -14.13 -15.87 5.77
C ARG A 220 -13.08 -16.82 6.32
N ALA A 221 -12.86 -16.72 7.62
CA ALA A 221 -12.01 -17.67 8.31
C ALA A 221 -12.58 -19.08 8.14
N ARG A 222 -11.70 -20.04 7.89
CA ARG A 222 -11.96 -21.46 7.60
C ARG A 222 -12.56 -21.75 6.23
N ASP A 223 -12.74 -20.75 5.37
CA ASP A 223 -13.13 -21.01 3.98
C ASP A 223 -12.06 -21.85 3.28
N LYS A 224 -12.50 -22.76 2.40
CA LYS A 224 -11.61 -23.52 1.53
C LYS A 224 -11.29 -22.68 0.31
N VAL A 225 -10.06 -22.22 0.22
CA VAL A 225 -9.56 -21.32 -0.81
C VAL A 225 -8.74 -22.09 -1.85
N LEU A 226 -8.76 -21.59 -3.08
CA LEU A 226 -8.05 -22.09 -4.25
C LEU A 226 -7.13 -20.97 -4.76
N LEU A 227 -5.86 -21.30 -4.92
CA LEU A 227 -4.87 -20.48 -5.61
C LEU A 227 -4.94 -20.78 -7.10
N MET A 228 -5.31 -19.79 -7.92
CA MET A 228 -5.65 -20.03 -9.33
C MET A 228 -4.42 -20.38 -10.19
N ALA A 229 -3.23 -19.87 -9.87
CA ALA A 229 -2.01 -20.15 -10.63
C ALA A 229 -1.48 -21.56 -10.39
N THR A 230 -1.60 -22.08 -9.16
CA THR A 230 -1.08 -23.40 -8.80
C THR A 230 -2.15 -24.50 -8.83
N GLY A 231 -3.43 -24.13 -8.76
CA GLY A 231 -4.55 -25.07 -8.60
C GLY A 231 -4.62 -25.70 -7.20
N ALA A 232 -3.76 -25.30 -6.26
CA ALA A 232 -3.72 -25.85 -4.92
C ALA A 232 -4.83 -25.26 -4.05
N SER A 233 -5.42 -26.10 -3.20
CA SER A 233 -6.48 -25.71 -2.28
C SER A 233 -6.02 -25.80 -0.82
N TYR A 234 -6.34 -24.77 -0.05
CA TYR A 234 -5.99 -24.66 1.37
C TYR A 234 -7.21 -24.22 2.19
N ALA A 235 -7.14 -24.36 3.51
CA ALA A 235 -8.12 -23.74 4.40
C ALA A 235 -7.55 -22.39 4.86
N ALA A 236 -8.33 -21.30 4.78
CA ALA A 236 -7.94 -20.01 5.32
C ALA A 236 -8.04 -20.03 6.86
N GLU A 237 -7.05 -20.60 7.54
CA GLU A 237 -7.05 -20.83 8.98
C GLU A 237 -7.29 -19.55 9.79
N GLN A 238 -6.59 -18.49 9.40
CA GLN A 238 -6.70 -17.18 10.02
C GLN A 238 -6.68 -16.09 8.97
N LEU A 239 -7.47 -15.04 9.21
CA LEU A 239 -7.42 -13.81 8.46
C LEU A 239 -7.44 -12.62 9.42
N GLY A 240 -7.03 -11.46 8.92
CA GLY A 240 -7.00 -10.25 9.71
C GLY A 240 -6.55 -9.04 8.92
N VAL A 241 -6.39 -7.94 9.62
CA VAL A 241 -5.85 -6.69 9.09
C VAL A 241 -4.68 -6.23 9.95
N PHE A 242 -3.77 -5.46 9.37
CA PHE A 242 -2.70 -4.83 10.14
C PHE A 242 -3.14 -3.44 10.56
N THR A 243 -3.36 -3.20 11.85
CA THR A 243 -3.59 -1.85 12.41
C THR A 243 -2.32 -1.41 13.13
N PRO A 244 -1.23 -1.24 12.37
CA PRO A 244 0.16 -1.60 12.70
C PRO A 244 0.46 -2.94 13.39
N LYS A 245 -0.39 -3.40 14.30
CA LYS A 245 -0.33 -4.75 14.87
C LYS A 245 -1.30 -5.67 14.13
N SER A 246 -1.04 -6.98 14.12
CA SER A 246 -1.97 -7.94 13.55
C SER A 246 -3.25 -8.00 14.39
N GLN A 247 -4.38 -7.70 13.75
CA GLN A 247 -5.70 -7.80 14.35
C GLN A 247 -6.50 -8.88 13.59
N PRO A 248 -6.83 -10.01 14.24
CA PRO A 248 -7.68 -11.04 13.63
C PRO A 248 -9.05 -10.47 13.24
N ARG A 249 -9.60 -10.98 12.14
CA ARG A 249 -10.97 -10.72 11.70
C ARG A 249 -11.67 -12.04 11.37
N ASP A 250 -12.99 -12.00 11.30
CA ASP A 250 -13.80 -13.16 10.89
C ASP A 250 -14.02 -13.20 9.37
N GLU A 251 -14.04 -12.04 8.73
CA GLU A 251 -14.14 -11.89 7.28
C GLU A 251 -13.32 -10.71 6.73
N LEU A 252 -12.90 -10.83 5.47
CA LEU A 252 -12.43 -9.75 4.61
C LEU A 252 -13.38 -9.63 3.42
N ALA A 253 -13.92 -8.44 3.16
CA ALA A 253 -14.88 -8.17 2.09
C ALA A 253 -14.26 -7.35 0.96
N ALA A 254 -14.95 -7.32 -0.19
CA ALA A 254 -14.56 -6.52 -1.35
C ALA A 254 -14.17 -5.06 -0.97
N GLY A 255 -12.98 -4.67 -1.41
CA GLY A 255 -12.34 -3.39 -1.11
C GLY A 255 -11.35 -3.42 0.06
N GLU A 256 -11.40 -4.43 0.93
CA GLU A 256 -10.51 -4.52 2.09
C GLU A 256 -9.15 -5.16 1.74
N VAL A 257 -8.13 -4.69 2.45
CA VAL A 257 -6.76 -5.22 2.43
C VAL A 257 -6.47 -5.86 3.78
N GLY A 258 -5.91 -7.05 3.77
CA GLY A 258 -5.63 -7.81 4.98
C GLY A 258 -4.68 -8.98 4.73
N PHE A 259 -4.45 -9.79 5.74
CA PHE A 259 -3.62 -10.99 5.62
C PHE A 259 -4.46 -12.27 5.72
N VAL A 260 -3.93 -13.34 5.12
CA VAL A 260 -4.47 -14.69 5.15
C VAL A 260 -3.34 -15.66 5.47
N ILE A 261 -3.60 -16.53 6.45
CA ILE A 261 -2.73 -17.64 6.82
C ILE A 261 -3.48 -18.92 6.48
N ALA A 262 -2.85 -19.79 5.68
CA ALA A 262 -3.50 -20.98 5.14
C ALA A 262 -2.69 -22.27 5.34
N GLY A 263 -1.81 -22.30 6.35
CA GLY A 263 -0.95 -23.46 6.65
C GLY A 263 0.05 -23.81 5.53
N ILE A 264 0.33 -22.88 4.63
CA ILE A 264 1.27 -23.05 3.52
C ILE A 264 2.69 -23.05 4.08
N LYS A 265 3.48 -24.09 3.76
CA LYS A 265 4.85 -24.25 4.26
C LYS A 265 5.92 -23.66 3.35
N GLU A 266 5.64 -23.55 2.06
CA GLU A 266 6.60 -23.11 1.05
C GLU A 266 6.13 -21.82 0.40
N LEU A 267 6.98 -20.80 0.41
CA LEU A 267 6.68 -19.49 -0.20
C LEU A 267 6.32 -19.62 -1.69
N LYS A 268 6.95 -20.58 -2.39
CA LYS A 268 6.72 -20.86 -3.82
C LYS A 268 5.28 -21.29 -4.15
N ALA A 269 4.53 -21.79 -3.15
CA ALA A 269 3.14 -22.18 -3.33
C ALA A 269 2.19 -20.97 -3.31
N ALA A 270 2.52 -19.92 -2.57
CA ALA A 270 1.78 -18.66 -2.52
C ALA A 270 2.45 -17.62 -3.42
N ARG A 271 2.22 -17.74 -4.74
CA ARG A 271 2.86 -16.82 -5.69
C ARG A 271 2.24 -15.44 -5.57
N VAL A 272 3.08 -14.43 -5.44
CA VAL A 272 2.60 -13.05 -5.46
C VAL A 272 2.08 -12.68 -6.85
N GLY A 273 0.96 -11.95 -6.90
CA GLY A 273 0.19 -11.68 -8.10
C GLY A 273 -0.82 -12.77 -8.45
N ASP A 274 -0.86 -13.89 -7.72
CA ASP A 274 -1.89 -14.92 -7.90
C ASP A 274 -3.25 -14.42 -7.36
N THR A 275 -4.31 -15.07 -7.84
CA THR A 275 -5.69 -14.86 -7.39
C THR A 275 -6.12 -15.99 -6.48
N LEU A 276 -6.59 -15.61 -5.29
CA LEU A 276 -7.21 -16.47 -4.32
C LEU A 276 -8.74 -16.39 -4.47
N THR A 277 -9.39 -17.54 -4.63
CA THR A 277 -10.85 -17.69 -4.80
C THR A 277 -11.39 -18.82 -3.92
N HIS A 278 -12.71 -18.95 -3.76
CA HIS A 278 -13.33 -20.12 -3.12
C HIS A 278 -13.16 -21.39 -3.95
N ALA A 279 -12.76 -22.49 -3.34
CA ALA A 279 -12.58 -23.77 -4.03
C ALA A 279 -13.92 -24.40 -4.46
N GLY A 280 -14.99 -24.21 -3.69
CA GLY A 280 -16.33 -24.72 -4.01
C GLY A 280 -17.10 -23.88 -5.04
N LYS A 281 -16.72 -22.62 -5.22
CA LYS A 281 -17.31 -21.68 -6.18
C LYS A 281 -16.21 -20.77 -6.74
N PRO A 282 -15.33 -21.31 -7.60
CA PRO A 282 -14.19 -20.56 -8.10
C PRO A 282 -14.64 -19.40 -8.99
N ALA A 283 -13.87 -18.32 -8.96
CA ALA A 283 -14.00 -17.23 -9.91
C ALA A 283 -13.78 -17.73 -11.33
N PRO A 284 -14.50 -17.19 -12.34
CA PRO A 284 -14.43 -17.68 -13.72
C PRO A 284 -13.08 -17.41 -14.40
N ALA A 285 -12.35 -16.39 -13.94
CA ALA A 285 -11.03 -16.02 -14.44
C ALA A 285 -10.21 -15.37 -13.32
N PRO A 286 -8.87 -15.53 -13.34
CA PRO A 286 -7.98 -14.85 -12.41
C PRO A 286 -7.98 -13.33 -12.67
N LEU A 287 -7.52 -12.57 -11.68
CA LEU A 287 -7.27 -11.14 -11.85
C LEU A 287 -6.13 -10.91 -12.86
N PRO A 288 -6.22 -9.84 -13.66
CA PRO A 288 -5.13 -9.44 -14.54
C PRO A 288 -3.92 -8.98 -13.70
N GLY A 289 -2.72 -9.15 -14.23
CA GLY A 289 -1.50 -8.61 -13.60
C GLY A 289 -0.47 -9.65 -13.13
N PHE A 290 -0.78 -10.94 -13.20
CA PHE A 290 0.24 -11.97 -12.98
C PHE A 290 1.26 -11.98 -14.14
N LYS A 291 2.46 -11.48 -13.89
CA LYS A 291 3.63 -11.65 -14.76
C LYS A 291 4.76 -12.29 -13.96
N GLU A 292 5.27 -13.41 -14.43
CA GLU A 292 6.43 -14.07 -13.83
C GLU A 292 7.67 -13.19 -14.04
N ILE A 293 8.38 -12.86 -12.95
CA ILE A 293 9.54 -11.96 -13.00
C ILE A 293 10.66 -12.64 -13.79
N GLN A 294 11.22 -11.92 -14.76
CA GLN A 294 12.46 -12.33 -15.42
C GLN A 294 13.64 -11.59 -14.77
N PRO A 295 14.63 -12.30 -14.20
CA PRO A 295 15.82 -11.67 -13.66
C PRO A 295 16.56 -10.90 -14.78
N GLN A 296 16.81 -9.61 -14.56
CA GLN A 296 17.50 -8.74 -15.52
C GLN A 296 19.02 -8.76 -15.32
N VAL A 297 19.48 -9.04 -14.10
CA VAL A 297 20.90 -9.04 -13.71
C VAL A 297 21.23 -10.35 -13.03
N PHE A 298 22.31 -11.00 -13.48
CA PHE A 298 22.81 -12.26 -12.94
C PHE A 298 24.19 -12.04 -12.33
N ALA A 299 24.45 -12.61 -11.15
CA ALA A 299 25.75 -12.63 -10.53
C ALA A 299 26.19 -14.10 -10.32
N GLY A 300 27.45 -14.41 -10.64
CA GLY A 300 28.06 -15.69 -10.30
C GLY A 300 28.47 -15.70 -8.83
N LEU A 301 28.01 -16.69 -8.08
CA LEU A 301 28.39 -16.97 -6.70
C LEU A 301 29.48 -18.05 -6.66
#